data_AF-A0A1D9BBC0-F1
#
_entry.id   AF-A0A1D9BBC0-F1
#
_cell.length_a   1.000
_cell.length_b   1.000
_cell.length_c   1.000
_cell.angle_alpha   90.00
_cell.angle_beta   90.00
_cell.angle_gamma   90.00
#
_symmetry.space_group_name_H-M   'P 1'
#
loop_
_entity.id
_entity.type
_entity.pdbx_description
1 polymer ?
#
loop_
_entity_poly.entity_id
_entity_poly.type
_entity_poly.pdbx_seq_one_letter_code
_entity_poly.pdbx_strand_id
1 'polypeptide(L)'
;MRVSYFLLLPLALGLAACDKAEPIAQQAASAVVAETLKQAGSQAQQVLDKAKNDANETLAGMGIDASAAVDSLKEKARNALKEQAATLNGNDWRSLEQFVGKYPRDVGLYTDVSPIAPELKRLLGSRFETFKEWMATQGPLQREQGVLYATGNKQHAAGDGSAYLLIDVARRQLEVGMMSKGKLVVYASAGDAIYKPKDVETIIQNMAGR
;
A
#
# COMPACT_ATOMS: atom_id res chain seq x y z
N MET A 1 -81.90 -18.05 21.58
CA MET A 1 -81.63 -16.77 22.27
C MET A 1 -80.15 -16.48 22.09
N ARG A 2 -79.78 -15.49 21.25
CA ARG A 2 -79.28 -14.15 21.65
C ARG A 2 -77.93 -14.27 22.42
N VAL A 3 -76.79 -13.69 22.04
CA VAL A 3 -76.48 -12.44 21.33
C VAL A 3 -75.04 -12.51 20.79
N SER A 4 -74.81 -11.91 19.62
CA SER A 4 -73.50 -11.59 19.04
C SER A 4 -72.72 -10.56 19.86
N TYR A 5 -71.41 -10.71 19.99
CA TYR A 5 -70.53 -9.54 20.13
C TYR A 5 -69.25 -9.74 19.31
N PHE A 6 -69.09 -8.86 18.35
CA PHE A 6 -67.87 -8.59 17.59
C PHE A 6 -66.83 -8.00 18.54
N LEU A 7 -65.61 -8.53 18.54
CA LEU A 7 -64.43 -7.77 18.98
C LEU A 7 -63.24 -8.19 18.10
N LEU A 8 -62.92 -7.29 17.17
CA LEU A 8 -61.68 -7.23 16.41
C LEU A 8 -60.51 -7.05 17.38
N LEU A 9 -59.49 -7.91 17.27
CA LEU A 9 -58.13 -7.63 17.76
C LEU A 9 -57.14 -7.98 16.63
N PRO A 10 -56.23 -7.07 16.25
CA PRO A 10 -55.39 -7.25 15.08
C PRO A 10 -54.23 -8.21 15.30
N LEU A 11 -53.85 -8.84 14.18
CA LEU A 11 -52.56 -9.48 13.91
C LEU A 11 -51.39 -8.68 14.50
N ALA A 12 -50.56 -9.34 15.30
CA ALA A 12 -49.16 -9.00 15.48
C ALA A 12 -48.33 -10.27 15.19
N LEU A 13 -48.12 -10.55 13.91
CA LEU A 13 -47.05 -11.46 13.49
C LEU A 13 -45.72 -10.76 13.80
N GLY A 14 -44.99 -11.32 14.77
CA GLY A 14 -43.64 -10.87 15.11
C GLY A 14 -42.70 -11.05 13.93
N LEU A 15 -42.36 -9.94 13.27
CA LEU A 15 -41.19 -9.81 12.42
C LEU A 15 -39.96 -9.58 13.31
N ALA A 16 -39.52 -10.63 14.00
CA ALA A 16 -38.18 -10.68 14.61
C ALA A 16 -37.26 -11.49 13.68
N ALA A 17 -37.01 -10.95 12.49
CA ALA A 17 -36.11 -11.56 11.51
C ALA A 17 -35.43 -10.49 10.62
N CYS A 18 -34.96 -9.39 11.19
CA CYS A 18 -34.11 -8.42 10.45
C CYS A 18 -32.73 -8.18 11.08
N ASP A 19 -32.47 -8.61 12.31
CA ASP A 19 -31.20 -8.32 13.01
C ASP A 19 -30.00 -9.18 12.53
N LYS A 20 -30.24 -10.16 11.65
CA LYS A 20 -29.20 -11.04 11.09
C LYS A 20 -28.93 -10.80 9.59
N ALA A 21 -29.65 -9.89 8.96
CA ALA A 21 -29.52 -9.64 7.52
C ALA A 21 -28.25 -8.83 7.17
N GLU A 22 -27.81 -7.93 8.04
CA GLU A 22 -26.62 -7.09 7.84
C GLU A 22 -25.28 -7.85 7.75
N PRO A 23 -24.94 -8.80 8.66
CA PRO A 23 -23.67 -9.52 8.56
C PRO A 23 -23.65 -10.47 7.36
N ILE A 24 -24.80 -11.03 6.97
CA ILE A 24 -24.91 -11.93 5.82
C ILE A 24 -24.80 -11.14 4.51
N ALA A 25 -25.43 -9.96 4.42
CA ALA A 25 -25.29 -9.06 3.27
C ALA A 25 -23.86 -8.54 3.13
N GLN A 26 -23.20 -8.19 4.24
CA GLN A 26 -21.79 -7.79 4.23
C GLN A 26 -20.85 -8.94 3.85
N GLN A 27 -21.09 -10.15 4.33
CA GLN A 27 -20.28 -11.32 3.97
C GLN A 27 -20.49 -11.73 2.52
N ALA A 28 -21.72 -11.73 2.02
CA ALA A 28 -22.03 -12.03 0.63
C ALA A 28 -21.43 -10.99 -0.32
N ALA A 29 -21.58 -9.69 -0.03
CA ALA A 29 -20.98 -8.62 -0.82
C ALA A 29 -19.44 -8.69 -0.81
N SER A 30 -18.85 -8.96 0.36
CA SER A 30 -17.39 -9.09 0.48
C SER A 30 -16.85 -10.33 -0.25
N ALA A 31 -17.60 -11.43 -0.26
CA ALA A 31 -17.24 -12.65 -0.98
C ALA A 31 -17.31 -12.47 -2.50
N VAL A 32 -18.36 -11.82 -3.01
CA VAL A 32 -18.51 -11.51 -4.46
C VAL A 32 -17.41 -10.57 -4.93
N VAL A 33 -17.07 -9.56 -4.13
CA VAL A 33 -15.95 -8.65 -4.41
C VAL A 33 -14.62 -9.40 -4.41
N ALA A 34 -14.37 -10.27 -3.43
CA ALA A 34 -13.14 -11.08 -3.37
C ALA A 34 -13.01 -12.07 -4.54
N GLU A 35 -14.12 -12.70 -4.97
CA GLU A 35 -14.13 -13.65 -6.09
C GLU A 35 -13.92 -12.92 -7.43
N THR A 36 -14.53 -11.74 -7.59
CA THR A 36 -14.41 -10.91 -8.81
C THR A 36 -13.00 -10.33 -8.93
N LEU A 37 -12.36 -9.98 -7.81
CA LEU A 37 -10.97 -9.50 -7.77
C LEU A 37 -9.94 -10.62 -8.00
N LYS A 38 -10.26 -11.87 -7.65
CA LYS A 38 -9.41 -13.03 -7.97
C LYS A 38 -9.41 -13.37 -9.47
N GLN A 39 -10.50 -13.12 -10.17
CA GLN A 39 -10.66 -13.49 -11.58
C GLN A 39 -10.23 -12.40 -12.56
N ALA A 40 -10.12 -11.15 -12.12
CA ALA A 40 -9.82 -10.03 -13.00
C ALA A 40 -8.38 -9.53 -12.79
N GLY A 41 -7.54 -9.75 -13.82
CA GLY A 41 -6.25 -9.09 -13.97
C GLY A 41 -6.37 -7.58 -14.19
N SER A 42 -5.47 -7.01 -14.98
CA SER A 42 -5.11 -5.57 -15.16
C SER A 42 -6.20 -4.52 -15.48
N GLN A 43 -7.49 -4.80 -15.24
CA GLN A 43 -8.62 -3.91 -15.53
C GLN A 43 -9.34 -3.48 -14.23
N ALA A 44 -8.58 -2.96 -13.27
CA ALA A 44 -9.10 -2.51 -11.96
C ALA A 44 -10.28 -1.51 -12.07
N GLN A 45 -10.33 -0.71 -13.14
CA GLN A 45 -11.39 0.27 -13.35
C GLN A 45 -12.72 -0.39 -13.78
N GLN A 46 -12.67 -1.40 -14.66
CA GLN A 46 -13.88 -2.12 -15.10
C GLN A 46 -14.44 -3.00 -13.99
N VAL A 47 -13.57 -3.58 -13.16
CA VAL A 47 -13.96 -4.35 -11.97
C VAL A 47 -14.65 -3.45 -10.95
N LEU A 48 -14.17 -2.22 -10.76
CA LEU A 48 -14.77 -1.24 -9.86
C LEU A 48 -16.16 -0.81 -10.33
N ASP A 49 -16.35 -0.59 -11.62
CA ASP A 49 -17.63 -0.16 -12.16
C ASP A 49 -18.66 -1.29 -12.17
N LYS A 50 -18.22 -2.53 -12.42
CA LYS A 50 -19.06 -3.72 -12.29
C LYS A 50 -19.45 -4.00 -10.83
N ALA A 51 -18.48 -3.97 -9.91
CA ALA A 51 -18.75 -4.20 -8.49
C ALA A 51 -19.70 -3.14 -7.89
N LYS A 52 -19.64 -1.89 -8.36
CA LYS A 52 -20.62 -0.85 -7.99
C LYS A 52 -22.02 -1.18 -8.49
N ASN A 53 -22.16 -1.62 -9.74
CA ASN A 53 -23.46 -1.95 -10.32
C ASN A 53 -24.07 -3.18 -9.65
N ASP A 54 -23.29 -4.24 -9.46
CA ASP A 54 -23.73 -5.50 -8.83
C ASP A 54 -24.14 -5.28 -7.35
N ALA A 55 -23.40 -4.44 -6.62
CA ALA A 55 -23.75 -4.07 -5.25
C ALA A 55 -25.03 -3.22 -5.19
N ASN A 56 -25.20 -2.28 -6.13
CA ASN A 56 -26.38 -1.41 -6.19
C ASN A 56 -27.65 -2.20 -6.55
N GLU A 57 -27.56 -3.18 -7.44
CA GLU A 57 -28.68 -4.07 -7.77
C GLU A 57 -29.05 -5.00 -6.60
N THR A 58 -28.05 -5.56 -5.91
CA THR A 58 -28.28 -6.45 -4.76
C THR A 58 -28.91 -5.70 -3.59
N LEU A 59 -28.50 -4.45 -3.34
CA LEU A 59 -29.04 -3.63 -2.26
C LEU A 59 -30.42 -3.08 -2.57
N ALA A 60 -30.70 -2.71 -3.83
CA ALA A 60 -32.05 -2.31 -4.27
C ALA A 60 -33.07 -3.44 -4.12
N GLY A 61 -32.65 -4.70 -4.32
CA GLY A 61 -33.49 -5.88 -4.11
C GLY A 61 -33.83 -6.19 -2.64
N MET A 62 -33.13 -5.58 -1.69
CA MET A 62 -33.27 -5.88 -0.25
C MET A 62 -34.02 -4.81 0.56
N GLY A 63 -34.42 -3.68 -0.05
CA GLY A 63 -35.30 -2.70 0.58
C GLY A 63 -34.74 -1.99 1.82
N ILE A 64 -33.42 -1.88 1.95
CA ILE A 64 -32.74 -1.24 3.08
C ILE A 64 -32.45 0.24 2.73
N ASP A 65 -32.78 1.18 3.62
CA ASP A 65 -32.39 2.58 3.51
C ASP A 65 -30.86 2.72 3.62
N ALA A 66 -30.24 2.76 2.43
CA ALA A 66 -28.87 2.30 2.23
C ALA A 66 -27.79 3.38 2.43
N SER A 67 -28.08 4.62 2.84
CA SER A 67 -27.08 5.70 2.67
C SER A 67 -25.84 5.54 3.56
N ALA A 68 -26.00 5.30 4.87
CA ALA A 68 -24.87 5.17 5.79
C ALA A 68 -24.12 3.84 5.65
N ALA A 69 -24.85 2.74 5.38
CA ALA A 69 -24.26 1.43 5.17
C ALA A 69 -23.45 1.39 3.86
N VAL A 70 -23.95 2.01 2.79
CA VAL A 70 -23.27 2.10 1.50
C VAL A 70 -22.03 2.98 1.57
N ASP A 71 -22.07 4.10 2.32
CA ASP A 71 -20.89 4.96 2.45
C ASP A 71 -19.73 4.26 3.17
N SER A 72 -20.03 3.53 4.26
CA SER A 72 -19.01 2.75 4.98
C SER A 72 -18.44 1.60 4.14
N LEU A 73 -19.28 0.95 3.33
CA LEU A 73 -18.88 -0.15 2.44
C LEU A 73 -18.05 0.38 1.27
N LYS A 74 -18.42 1.55 0.72
CA LYS A 74 -17.72 2.23 -0.37
C LYS A 74 -16.32 2.67 0.03
N GLU A 75 -16.14 3.18 1.25
CA GLU A 75 -14.83 3.56 1.76
C GLU A 75 -13.96 2.33 2.06
N LYS A 76 -14.51 1.27 2.65
CA LYS A 76 -13.78 0.00 2.84
C LYS A 76 -13.39 -0.65 1.52
N ALA A 77 -14.29 -0.68 0.54
CA ALA A 77 -14.03 -1.22 -0.78
C ALA A 77 -12.96 -0.39 -1.53
N ARG A 78 -12.99 0.95 -1.43
CA ARG A 78 -11.94 1.81 -1.99
C ARG A 78 -10.57 1.55 -1.37
N ASN A 79 -10.49 1.37 -0.06
CA ASN A 79 -9.22 1.12 0.62
C ASN A 79 -8.68 -0.28 0.28
N ALA A 80 -9.53 -1.30 0.31
CA ALA A 80 -9.17 -2.66 -0.11
C ALA A 80 -8.76 -2.71 -1.58
N LEU A 81 -9.40 -1.93 -2.46
CA LEU A 81 -9.05 -1.85 -3.87
C LEU A 81 -7.76 -1.05 -4.10
N LYS A 82 -7.46 -0.02 -3.31
CA LYS A 82 -6.16 0.68 -3.37
C LYS A 82 -5.02 -0.24 -2.96
N GLU A 83 -5.22 -1.04 -1.92
CA GLU A 83 -4.25 -2.05 -1.48
C GLU A 83 -4.08 -3.16 -2.53
N GLN A 84 -5.17 -3.65 -3.11
CA GLN A 84 -5.12 -4.67 -4.17
C GLN A 84 -4.59 -4.13 -5.50
N ALA A 85 -4.84 -2.88 -5.86
CA ALA A 85 -4.26 -2.24 -7.04
C ALA A 85 -2.75 -2.00 -6.86
N ALA A 86 -2.27 -1.81 -5.63
CA ALA A 86 -0.84 -1.77 -5.36
C ALA A 86 -0.21 -3.16 -5.55
N THR A 87 -0.88 -4.23 -5.14
CA THR A 87 -0.36 -5.60 -5.27
C THR A 87 -0.48 -6.17 -6.69
N LEU A 88 -1.55 -5.89 -7.42
CA LEU A 88 -1.80 -6.42 -8.76
C LEU A 88 -0.95 -5.78 -9.87
N ASN A 89 -0.42 -4.58 -9.65
CA ASN A 89 0.37 -3.84 -10.65
C ASN A 89 1.89 -4.13 -10.60
N GLY A 90 2.34 -5.21 -9.95
CA GLY A 90 3.77 -5.46 -9.73
C GLY A 90 4.42 -4.42 -8.80
N ASN A 91 3.60 -3.71 -8.02
CA ASN A 91 3.97 -2.56 -7.20
C ASN A 91 3.87 -2.88 -5.69
N ASP A 92 3.89 -4.17 -5.35
CA ASP A 92 3.91 -4.60 -3.95
C ASP A 92 5.32 -4.45 -3.38
N TRP A 93 5.53 -3.34 -2.66
CA TRP A 93 6.80 -3.08 -1.99
C TRP A 93 7.07 -4.08 -0.86
N ARG A 94 6.04 -4.79 -0.34
CA ARG A 94 6.25 -5.85 0.67
C ARG A 94 7.08 -7.00 0.13
N SER A 95 7.06 -7.24 -1.18
CA SER A 95 7.93 -8.24 -1.79
C SER A 95 9.42 -7.96 -1.57
N LEU A 96 9.83 -6.71 -1.31
CA LEU A 96 11.22 -6.35 -1.05
C LEU A 96 11.76 -6.92 0.25
N GLU A 97 10.86 -7.26 1.19
CA GLU A 97 11.20 -7.82 2.48
C GLU A 97 11.94 -9.17 2.40
N GLN A 98 11.71 -9.92 1.31
CA GLN A 98 12.38 -11.20 1.06
C GLN A 98 13.85 -11.04 0.64
N PHE A 99 14.28 -9.82 0.33
CA PHE A 99 15.64 -9.53 -0.14
C PHE A 99 16.56 -8.99 0.97
N VAL A 100 16.09 -8.92 2.21
CA VAL A 100 16.94 -8.60 3.36
C VAL A 100 18.10 -9.60 3.43
N GLY A 101 19.32 -9.07 3.62
CA GLY A 101 20.58 -9.82 3.60
C GLY A 101 21.18 -10.03 2.21
N LYS A 102 20.45 -9.72 1.13
CA LYS A 102 20.97 -9.82 -0.25
C LYS A 102 21.51 -8.48 -0.73
N TYR A 103 22.47 -8.51 -1.64
CA TYR A 103 22.98 -7.27 -2.23
C TYR A 103 21.94 -6.67 -3.19
N PRO A 104 21.66 -5.35 -3.11
CA PRO A 104 20.67 -4.72 -3.99
C PRO A 104 20.93 -4.90 -5.49
N ARG A 105 22.19 -5.00 -5.91
CA ARG A 105 22.57 -5.29 -7.31
C ARG A 105 22.14 -6.69 -7.76
N ASP A 106 22.23 -7.69 -6.88
CA ASP A 106 21.96 -9.09 -7.23
C ASP A 106 20.46 -9.34 -7.37
N VAL A 107 19.65 -8.56 -6.65
CA VAL A 107 18.19 -8.62 -6.71
C VAL A 107 17.59 -7.60 -7.67
N GLY A 108 18.42 -6.83 -8.38
CA GLY A 108 17.96 -5.83 -9.34
C GLY A 108 17.21 -4.66 -8.72
N LEU A 109 17.46 -4.30 -7.46
CA LEU A 109 16.69 -3.30 -6.68
C LEU A 109 16.60 -1.93 -7.36
N TYR A 110 17.60 -1.55 -8.15
CA TYR A 110 17.68 -0.27 -8.86
C TYR A 110 17.41 -0.40 -10.37
N THR A 111 16.79 -1.50 -10.79
CA THR A 111 16.45 -1.77 -12.19
C THR A 111 14.94 -1.80 -12.37
N ASP A 112 14.46 -1.80 -13.61
CA ASP A 112 13.03 -1.78 -13.93
C ASP A 112 12.24 -3.00 -13.41
N VAL A 113 12.93 -4.06 -12.97
CA VAL A 113 12.27 -5.22 -12.34
C VAL A 113 11.85 -4.96 -10.88
N SER A 114 12.35 -3.89 -10.27
CA SER A 114 12.10 -3.56 -8.87
C SER A 114 10.80 -2.77 -8.71
N PRO A 115 9.96 -3.11 -7.71
CA PRO A 115 8.69 -2.40 -7.48
C PRO A 115 8.87 -0.94 -7.04
N ILE A 116 10.08 -0.53 -6.61
CA ILE A 116 10.37 0.88 -6.25
C ILE A 116 10.96 1.69 -7.41
N ALA A 117 11.27 1.05 -8.55
CA ALA A 117 12.00 1.72 -9.63
C ALA A 117 11.28 2.94 -10.20
N PRO A 118 9.95 2.94 -10.45
CA PRO A 118 9.25 4.12 -10.95
C PRO A 118 9.36 5.32 -9.99
N GLU A 119 9.13 5.09 -8.69
CA GLU A 119 9.19 6.12 -7.67
C GLU A 119 10.61 6.62 -7.44
N LEU A 120 11.61 5.72 -7.45
CA LEU A 120 13.01 6.09 -7.29
C LEU A 120 13.51 6.93 -8.47
N LYS A 121 13.16 6.56 -9.71
CA LYS A 121 13.46 7.34 -10.92
C LYS A 121 12.79 8.70 -10.89
N ARG A 122 11.52 8.77 -10.48
CA ARG A 122 10.78 10.04 -10.33
C ARG A 122 11.40 10.94 -9.25
N LEU A 123 11.83 10.36 -8.14
CA LEU A 123 12.43 11.09 -7.01
C LEU A 123 13.78 11.69 -7.38
N LEU A 124 14.63 10.93 -8.09
CA LEU A 124 15.99 11.35 -8.40
C LEU A 124 16.13 12.08 -9.75
N GLY A 125 15.20 11.87 -10.68
CA GLY A 125 15.25 12.45 -12.02
C GLY A 125 16.59 12.17 -12.70
N SER A 126 17.28 13.22 -13.13
CA SER A 126 18.60 13.12 -13.79
C SER A 126 19.72 12.57 -12.89
N ARG A 127 19.51 12.47 -11.57
CA ARG A 127 20.49 11.92 -10.61
C ARG A 127 20.42 10.40 -10.47
N PHE A 128 19.43 9.73 -11.07
CA PHE A 128 19.23 8.30 -10.90
C PHE A 128 20.46 7.45 -11.32
N GLU A 129 21.08 7.76 -12.46
CA GLU A 129 22.27 7.03 -12.91
C GLU A 129 23.50 7.32 -12.02
N THR A 130 23.69 8.58 -11.59
CA THR A 130 24.74 8.93 -10.61
C THR A 130 24.53 8.19 -9.28
N PHE A 131 23.29 8.04 -8.82
CA PHE A 131 22.98 7.26 -7.63
C PHE A 131 23.39 5.80 -7.79
N LYS A 132 23.10 5.16 -8.94
CA LYS A 132 23.53 3.78 -9.22
C LYS A 132 25.05 3.65 -9.21
N GLU A 133 25.76 4.60 -9.79
CA GLU A 133 27.23 4.64 -9.73
C GLU A 133 27.75 4.77 -8.29
N TRP A 134 27.09 5.56 -7.44
CA TRP A 134 27.47 5.74 -6.04
C TRP A 134 27.04 4.58 -5.15
N MET A 135 26.21 3.66 -5.66
CA MET A 135 25.86 2.40 -5.02
C MET A 135 26.62 1.20 -5.62
N ALA A 136 27.67 1.44 -6.44
CA ALA A 136 28.43 0.39 -7.11
C ALA A 136 29.14 -0.56 -6.12
N THR A 137 29.65 -0.02 -5.01
CA THR A 137 30.16 -0.79 -3.87
C THR A 137 29.21 -0.61 -2.69
N GLN A 138 28.33 -1.57 -2.46
CA GLN A 138 27.23 -1.45 -1.49
C GLN A 138 27.20 -2.63 -0.52
N GLY A 139 26.63 -2.38 0.66
CA GLY A 139 26.28 -3.43 1.61
C GLY A 139 25.02 -4.20 1.19
N PRO A 140 24.71 -5.31 1.89
CA PRO A 140 23.44 -6.00 1.74
C PRO A 140 22.27 -5.08 2.13
N LEU A 141 21.08 -5.35 1.59
CA LEU A 141 19.84 -4.72 2.04
C LEU A 141 19.59 -5.13 3.51
N GLN A 142 19.35 -4.16 4.38
CA GLN A 142 19.13 -4.36 5.82
C GLN A 142 17.72 -3.89 6.20
N ARG A 143 17.30 -4.22 7.42
CA ARG A 143 16.02 -3.77 8.00
C ARG A 143 16.23 -3.29 9.42
N GLU A 144 15.68 -2.13 9.74
CA GLU A 144 15.61 -1.61 11.10
C GLU A 144 14.29 -0.85 11.29
N GLN A 145 13.55 -1.15 12.37
CA GLN A 145 12.27 -0.50 12.70
C GLN A 145 11.26 -0.41 11.54
N GLY A 146 11.18 -1.46 10.71
CA GLY A 146 10.27 -1.51 9.57
C GLY A 146 10.73 -0.75 8.32
N VAL A 147 11.91 -0.12 8.36
CA VAL A 147 12.54 0.54 7.20
C VAL A 147 13.57 -0.42 6.59
N LEU A 148 13.47 -0.65 5.28
CA LEU A 148 14.53 -1.32 4.53
C LEU A 148 15.56 -0.27 4.11
N TYR A 149 16.85 -0.61 4.19
CA TYR A 149 17.90 0.32 3.83
C TYR A 149 19.12 -0.34 3.20
N ALA A 150 19.83 0.42 2.38
CA ALA A 150 21.13 0.05 1.86
C ALA A 150 22.02 1.29 1.79
N THR A 151 23.32 1.09 1.98
CA THR A 151 24.35 2.12 1.87
C THR A 151 25.40 1.68 0.87
N GLY A 152 25.97 2.62 0.14
CA GLY A 152 27.00 2.34 -0.84
C GLY A 152 27.93 3.51 -1.13
N ASN A 153 29.00 3.18 -1.84
CA ASN A 153 30.03 4.09 -2.27
C ASN A 153 30.30 3.92 -3.77
N LYS A 154 30.76 5.01 -4.39
CA LYS A 154 31.36 4.97 -5.72
C LYS A 154 32.58 4.06 -5.68
N GLN A 155 32.64 3.13 -6.62
CA GLN A 155 33.73 2.14 -6.69
C GLN A 155 35.10 2.85 -6.80
N HIS A 156 36.05 2.42 -5.98
CA HIS A 156 37.41 3.00 -5.86
C HIS A 156 37.48 4.50 -5.48
N ALA A 157 36.35 5.13 -5.15
CA ALA A 157 36.26 6.58 -4.92
C ALA A 157 35.25 6.93 -3.81
N ALA A 158 35.32 6.22 -2.69
CA ALA A 158 34.36 6.38 -1.58
C ALA A 158 34.33 7.80 -0.97
N GLY A 159 35.42 8.57 -1.08
CA GLY A 159 35.46 9.98 -0.67
C GLY A 159 34.76 10.95 -1.64
N ASP A 160 34.58 10.54 -2.90
CA ASP A 160 34.00 11.39 -3.95
C ASP A 160 32.49 11.22 -4.06
N GLY A 161 31.98 10.03 -3.73
CA GLY A 161 30.57 9.69 -3.88
C GLY A 161 30.16 8.56 -2.94
N SER A 162 29.17 8.82 -2.10
CA SER A 162 28.50 7.79 -1.31
C SER A 162 27.00 8.09 -1.26
N ALA A 163 26.20 7.05 -1.05
CA ALA A 163 24.76 7.20 -0.97
C ALA A 163 24.14 6.22 0.03
N TYR A 164 22.94 6.57 0.48
CA TYR A 164 22.06 5.65 1.17
C TYR A 164 20.66 5.70 0.54
N LEU A 165 19.94 4.60 0.66
CA LEU A 165 18.53 4.48 0.29
C LEU A 165 17.76 3.97 1.51
N LEU A 166 16.66 4.64 1.85
CA LEU A 166 15.66 4.22 2.80
C LEU A 166 14.35 3.91 2.06
N ILE A 167 13.70 2.82 2.43
CA ILE A 167 12.44 2.36 1.86
C ILE A 167 11.47 2.08 3.01
N ASP A 168 10.45 2.92 3.13
CA ASP A 168 9.31 2.64 3.97
C ASP A 168 8.25 1.92 3.15
N VAL A 169 8.21 0.60 3.30
CA VAL A 169 7.29 -0.28 2.56
C VAL A 169 5.84 0.02 2.91
N ALA A 170 5.54 0.32 4.18
CA ALA A 170 4.18 0.52 4.66
C ALA A 170 3.58 1.84 4.15
N ARG A 171 4.39 2.92 4.15
CA ARG A 171 3.98 4.25 3.70
C ARG A 171 4.27 4.50 2.21
N ARG A 172 4.96 3.58 1.53
CA ARG A 172 5.46 3.72 0.16
C ARG A 172 6.27 5.01 -0.03
N GLN A 173 7.16 5.27 0.93
CA GLN A 173 8.05 6.43 0.89
C GLN A 173 9.49 5.99 0.66
N LEU A 174 10.23 6.83 -0.07
CA LEU A 174 11.65 6.66 -0.29
C LEU A 174 12.38 7.88 0.26
N GLU A 175 13.58 7.65 0.76
CA GLU A 175 14.55 8.71 0.98
C GLU A 175 15.90 8.28 0.44
N VAL A 176 16.55 9.16 -0.31
CA VAL A 176 17.90 8.95 -0.83
C VAL A 176 18.78 10.08 -0.35
N GLY A 177 19.83 9.75 0.38
CA GLY A 177 20.93 10.67 0.64
C GLY A 177 22.04 10.43 -0.36
N MET A 178 22.47 11.48 -1.04
CA MET A 178 23.62 11.47 -1.95
C MET A 178 24.68 12.43 -1.40
N MET A 179 25.88 11.90 -1.16
CA MET A 179 26.98 12.61 -0.53
C MET A 179 28.17 12.73 -1.49
N SER A 180 28.68 13.95 -1.65
CA SER A 180 29.90 14.21 -2.41
C SER A 180 30.64 15.41 -1.85
N LYS A 181 31.97 15.30 -1.73
CA LYS A 181 32.84 16.39 -1.23
C LYS A 181 32.37 16.97 0.11
N GLY A 182 31.96 16.10 1.03
CA GLY A 182 31.47 16.50 2.36
C GLY A 182 30.06 17.10 2.39
N LYS A 183 29.38 17.23 1.25
CA LYS A 183 28.01 17.76 1.18
C LYS A 183 27.00 16.64 0.97
N LEU A 184 26.04 16.55 1.89
CA LEU A 184 24.86 15.69 1.77
C LEU A 184 23.74 16.46 1.07
N VAL A 185 23.11 15.81 0.08
CA VAL A 185 21.84 16.23 -0.51
C VAL A 185 20.84 15.10 -0.29
N VAL A 186 19.67 15.43 0.26
CA VAL A 186 18.61 14.48 0.55
C VAL A 186 17.44 14.68 -0.41
N TYR A 187 16.98 13.60 -0.99
CA TYR A 187 15.78 13.50 -1.81
C TYR A 187 14.78 12.62 -1.08
N ALA A 188 13.59 13.14 -0.75
CA ALA A 188 12.58 12.40 -0.02
C ALA A 188 11.23 12.43 -0.75
N SER A 189 10.49 11.33 -0.67
CA SER A 189 9.06 11.33 -0.96
C SER A 189 8.33 12.33 -0.05
N ALA A 190 7.21 12.87 -0.51
CA ALA A 190 6.36 13.72 0.33
C ALA A 190 5.80 12.95 1.54
N GLY A 191 5.51 13.67 2.62
CA GLY A 191 4.94 13.16 3.87
C GLY A 191 5.93 13.23 5.03
N ASP A 192 5.63 12.48 6.08
CA ASP A 192 6.46 12.45 7.28
C ASP A 192 7.84 11.87 7.01
N ALA A 193 8.81 12.27 7.84
CA ALA A 193 10.16 11.74 7.78
C ALA A 193 10.19 10.21 7.94
N ILE A 194 11.08 9.56 7.20
CA ILE A 194 11.37 8.14 7.36
C ILE A 194 12.34 7.99 8.55
N TYR A 195 12.08 6.98 9.39
CA TYR A 195 13.03 6.61 10.43
C TYR A 195 14.40 6.32 9.83
N LYS A 196 15.46 6.91 10.38
CA LYS A 196 16.83 6.71 9.91
C LYS A 196 17.48 5.61 10.76
N PRO A 197 17.83 4.46 10.15
CA PRO A 197 18.56 3.41 10.85
C PRO A 197 19.88 3.93 11.42
N LYS A 198 20.31 3.38 12.56
CA LYS A 198 21.51 3.85 13.29
C LYS A 198 22.78 3.87 12.43
N ASP A 199 22.93 2.90 11.52
CA ASP A 199 24.06 2.86 10.58
C ASP A 199 24.07 4.08 9.66
N VAL A 200 22.90 4.45 9.14
CA VAL A 200 22.73 5.61 8.25
C VAL A 200 22.97 6.90 9.03
N GLU A 201 22.46 7.01 10.26
CA GLU A 201 22.74 8.15 11.12
C GLU A 201 24.23 8.31 11.40
N THR A 202 24.93 7.20 11.70
CA THR A 202 26.38 7.20 11.96
C THR A 202 27.16 7.69 10.74
N ILE A 203 26.79 7.26 9.53
CA ILE A 203 27.39 7.74 8.28
C ILE A 203 27.17 9.25 8.12
N ILE A 204 25.95 9.74 8.33
CA ILE A 204 25.62 11.17 8.25
C ILE A 204 26.45 11.98 9.28
N GLN A 205 26.53 11.51 10.52
CA GLN A 205 27.24 12.19 11.62
C GLN A 205 28.75 12.24 11.41
N ASN A 206 29.36 11.14 10.99
CA ASN A 206 30.80 11.06 10.69
C ASN A 206 31.25 12.07 9.61
N MET A 207 30.31 12.59 8.82
CA MET A 207 30.56 13.56 7.77
C MET A 207 30.19 14.99 8.17
N ALA A 208 29.19 15.19 9.03
CA ALA A 208 28.86 16.50 9.59
C ALA A 208 29.95 17.06 10.53
N GLY A 209 30.78 16.18 11.10
CA GLY A 209 31.90 16.56 11.98
C GLY A 209 33.24 16.81 11.29
N ARG A 210 33.29 16.87 9.94
CA ARG A 210 34.52 17.13 9.17
C ARG A 210 34.48 18.47 8.45
#